data_AF-A0A927VW98-F1
#
_entry.id   AF-A0A927VW98-F1
#
_cell.length_a   1.000
_cell.length_b   1.000
_cell.length_c   1.000
_cell.angle_alpha   90.00
_cell.angle_beta   90.00
_cell.angle_gamma   90.00
#
_symmetry.space_group_name_H-M   'P 1'
#
loop_
_entity.id
_entity.type
_entity.pdbx_description
1 polymer ?
#
loop_
_entity_poly.entity_id
_entity_poly.type
_entity_poly.pdbx_seq_one_letter_code
_entity_poly.pdbx_strand_id
1 'polypeptide(L)' 'MKSNYNSSIKCTVNSCKYNNTSMNYCTLSCVSIGTHEKNPSMDQCTDCLSFEK' A
#
# COMPACT_ATOMS: atom_id res chain seq x y z
N MET A 1 16.72 9.12 -14.21
CA MET A 1 15.72 9.38 -13.14
C MET A 1 15.45 8.08 -12.42
N LYS A 2 15.91 7.93 -11.18
CA LYS A 2 15.65 6.72 -10.39
C LYS A 2 14.23 6.83 -9.88
N SER A 3 13.34 6.03 -10.45
CA SER A 3 11.94 6.03 -10.05
C SER A 3 11.90 5.46 -8.63
N ASN A 4 11.61 6.31 -7.64
CA ASN A 4 11.72 5.98 -6.22
C ASN A 4 10.48 5.22 -5.75
N TYR A 5 10.15 4.14 -6.45
CA TYR A 5 9.04 3.25 -6.13
C TYR A 5 9.55 1.85 -5.83
N ASN A 6 8.81 1.14 -5.00
CA ASN A 6 9.06 -0.24 -4.67
C ASN A 6 8.21 -1.15 -5.57
N SER A 7 8.86 -1.83 -6.52
CA SER A 7 8.21 -2.76 -7.45
C SER A 7 7.54 -3.96 -6.78
N SER A 8 7.82 -4.20 -5.49
CA SER A 8 7.19 -5.27 -4.71
C SER A 8 5.89 -4.84 -4.02
N ILE A 9 5.56 -3.54 -4.03
CA ILE A 9 4.38 -3.00 -3.35
C ILE A 9 3.53 -2.25 -4.36
N LYS A 10 2.59 -2.95 -4.99
CA LYS A 10 1.65 -2.32 -5.93
C LYS A 10 0.67 -1.44 -5.17
N CYS A 11 0.43 -0.23 -5.65
CA CYS A 11 -0.51 0.70 -5.06
C CYS A 11 -1.32 1.38 -6.17
N THR A 12 -2.60 1.04 -6.28
CA THR A 12 -3.53 1.65 -7.24
C THR A 12 -4.46 2.66 -6.57
N VAL A 13 -4.27 2.94 -5.28
CA VAL A 13 -5.09 3.90 -4.54
C VAL A 13 -4.57 5.31 -4.85
N ASN A 14 -5.27 6.05 -5.71
CA ASN A 14 -4.86 7.40 -6.13
C ASN A 14 -4.76 8.39 -4.97
N SER A 15 -5.56 8.19 -3.92
CA SER A 15 -5.53 9.01 -2.70
C SER A 15 -4.52 8.52 -1.67
N CYS A 16 -3.53 7.69 -2.04
CA CYS A 16 -2.46 7.31 -1.15
C CYS A 16 -1.27 8.25 -1.39
N LYS A 17 -0.83 8.95 -0.35
CA LYS A 17 0.33 9.85 -0.34
C LYS A 17 1.60 9.21 -0.89
N TYR A 18 1.73 7.90 -0.72
CA TYR A 18 2.89 7.13 -1.17
C TYR A 18 2.72 6.49 -2.55
N ASN A 19 1.62 6.73 -3.26
CA ASN A 19 1.43 6.17 -4.59
C ASN A 19 2.25 6.94 -5.63
N ASN A 20 3.14 6.23 -6.32
CA ASN A 20 3.69 6.67 -7.59
C ASN A 20 2.63 6.46 -8.69
N THR A 21 1.78 7.47 -8.88
CA THR A 21 0.60 7.41 -9.78
C THR A 21 0.95 7.13 -11.24
N SER A 22 2.18 7.41 -11.68
CA SER A 22 2.62 7.06 -13.04
C SER A 22 2.82 5.56 -13.23
N MET A 23 3.25 4.85 -12.19
CA MET A 23 3.63 3.43 -12.27
C MET A 23 2.72 2.51 -11.46
N ASN A 24 1.83 3.04 -10.63
CA ASN A 24 0.94 2.32 -9.71
C ASN A 24 1.68 1.46 -8.67
N TYR A 25 2.76 2.00 -8.10
CA TYR A 25 3.54 1.37 -7.04
C TYR A 25 3.70 2.30 -5.85
N CYS A 26 3.85 1.73 -4.66
CA CYS A 26 4.15 2.50 -3.45
C CYS A 26 5.60 2.95 -3.46
N THR A 27 5.88 4.15 -2.93
CA THR A 27 7.23 4.68 -2.75
C THR A 27 7.91 4.20 -1.47
N LEU A 28 7.15 3.61 -0.55
CA LEU A 28 7.69 3.02 0.68
C LEU A 28 8.50 1.75 0.39
N SER A 29 9.57 1.56 1.16
CA SER A 29 10.37 0.32 1.13
C SER A 29 9.65 -0.86 1.78
N CYS A 30 8.71 -0.60 2.69
CA CYS A 30 7.93 -1.60 3.41
C CYS A 30 6.53 -1.05 3.74
N VAL A 31 5.54 -1.92 3.86
CA VAL A 31 4.20 -1.60 4.36
C VAL A 31 3.84 -2.55 5.49
N SER A 32 3.10 -2.04 6.46
CA SER A 32 2.51 -2.86 7.52
C SER A 32 1.11 -3.28 7.11
N ILE A 33 0.87 -4.59 7.06
CA ILE A 33 -0.45 -5.16 6.84
C ILE A 33 -1.04 -5.53 8.19
N GLY A 34 -2.29 -5.15 8.41
CA GLY A 34 -3.02 -5.42 9.64
C GLY A 34 -4.46 -5.80 9.38
N THR A 35 -5.23 -5.91 10.45
CA THR A 35 -6.65 -6.22 10.43
C THR A 35 -7.30 -5.58 11.65
N HIS A 36 -8.57 -5.21 11.55
CA HIS A 36 -9.37 -4.76 12.69
C HIS A 36 -10.17 -5.91 13.34
N GLU A 37 -10.05 -7.13 12.81
CA GLU A 37 -10.69 -8.34 13.34
C GLU A 37 -9.67 -9.27 14.00
N LYS A 38 -10.12 -10.18 14.86
CA LYS A 38 -9.23 -11.14 15.53
C LYS A 38 -8.69 -12.21 14.57
N ASN A 39 -9.48 -12.63 13.59
CA ASN A 39 -9.13 -13.67 12.61
C ASN A 39 -9.78 -13.32 11.25
N PRO A 40 -9.14 -12.50 10.41
CA PRO A 40 -9.70 -12.10 9.12
C PRO A 40 -9.81 -13.33 8.20
N SER A 41 -10.99 -13.55 7.64
CA SER A 41 -11.24 -14.59 6.64
C SER A 41 -11.40 -14.04 5.22
N MET A 42 -11.50 -12.71 5.09
CA MET A 42 -11.70 -12.01 3.84
C MET A 42 -10.60 -10.97 3.62
N ASP A 43 -10.27 -10.69 2.37
CA ASP A 43 -9.28 -9.70 1.96
C ASP A 43 -9.69 -8.28 2.35
N GLN A 44 -10.98 -7.96 2.35
CA GLN A 44 -11.48 -6.64 2.77
C GLN A 44 -11.24 -6.35 4.26
N CYS A 45 -10.96 -7.39 5.06
CA CYS A 45 -10.63 -7.25 6.48
C CYS A 45 -9.12 -7.07 6.71
N THR A 46 -8.33 -7.06 5.63
CA THR A 46 -6.88 -6.89 5.64
C THR A 46 -6.51 -5.48 5.15
N ASP A 47 -6.05 -4.65 6.08
CA ASP A 47 -5.80 -3.23 5.87
C ASP A 47 -4.30 -2.93 5.69
N CYS A 48 -3.97 -1.99 4.81
CA CYS A 48 -2.63 -1.40 4.77
C CYS A 48 -2.51 -0.31 5.84
N LEU A 49 -1.88 -0.63 6.97
CA LEU A 49 -1.70 0.29 8.09
C LEU A 49 -0.70 1.42 7.81
N SER A 50 0.04 1.31 6.70
CA SER A 50 0.94 2.37 6.21
C SER A 50 0.23 3.36 5.28
N PHE A 51 -1.08 3.21 5.07
CA PHE A 51 -1.84 4.15 4.24
C PHE A 51 -1.90 5.54 4.89
N GLU A 52 -1.51 6.54 4.11
CA GLU A 52 -1.74 7.95 4.40
C GLU A 52 -2.42 8.58 3.20
N LYS A 53 -3.37 9.48 3.45
CA LYS A 53 -4.10 10.17 2.40
C LYS A 53 -3.26 11.24 1.70
#